data_AF-A0A811R8X3-F1
#
_entry.id   AF-A0A811R8X3-F1
#
_cell.length_a   1.000
_cell.length_b   1.000
_cell.length_c   1.000
_cell.angle_alpha   90.00
_cell.angle_beta   90.00
_cell.angle_gamma   90.00
#
_symmetry.space_group_name_H-M   'P 1'
#
loop_
_entity.id
_entity.type
_entity.pdbx_description
1 polymer ?
#
loop_
_entity_poly.entity_id
_entity_poly.type
_entity_poly.pdbx_seq_one_letter_code
_entity_poly.pdbx_strand_id
1 'polypeptide(L)'
;MWKGVVVAYIVVALCYFPVSFVGYWAFGKTVDSDILVTLSRPKWLIALANMMAVIHVIGSYQIYAMPVFDMMETVLVKKLRFPPGLTLRLIARTVYVAFTMFIAITFPFFDGLLSFFGGFAFAPTTYFLPCIMWLAIYKPKRFSLSWFANWICIILGVLLMVLAPIGGLRNIIISAKTYHFYQ
;
A
#
# COMPACT_ATOMS: atom_id res chain seq x y z
N MET A 1 -1.17 22.09 -12.99
CA MET A 1 -1.13 20.82 -12.23
C MET A 1 -2.50 20.13 -12.16
N TRP A 2 -3.62 20.83 -11.92
CA TRP A 2 -4.97 20.25 -11.84
C TRP A 2 -5.37 19.34 -13.02
N LYS A 3 -5.19 19.80 -14.27
CA LYS A 3 -5.53 19.00 -15.46
C LYS A 3 -4.78 17.65 -15.50
N GLY A 4 -3.52 17.62 -15.08
CA GLY A 4 -2.73 16.38 -15.01
C GLY A 4 -3.27 15.42 -13.94
N VAL A 5 -3.64 15.94 -12.77
CA VAL A 5 -4.27 15.15 -11.70
C VAL A 5 -5.60 14.55 -12.17
N VAL A 6 -6.45 15.35 -12.82
CA VAL A 6 -7.73 14.88 -13.35
C VAL A 6 -7.53 13.76 -14.38
N VAL A 7 -6.62 13.95 -15.34
CA VAL A 7 -6.32 12.91 -16.34
C VAL A 7 -5.79 11.63 -15.67
N ALA A 8 -4.88 11.75 -14.70
CA ALA A 8 -4.33 10.60 -13.99
C ALA A 8 -5.44 9.79 -13.27
N TYR A 9 -6.35 10.45 -12.55
CA TYR A 9 -7.46 9.76 -11.88
C TYR A 9 -8.45 9.13 -12.85
N ILE A 10 -8.70 9.75 -14.01
CA ILE A 10 -9.51 9.13 -15.07
C ILE A 10 -8.86 7.85 -15.59
N VAL A 11 -7.54 7.89 -15.85
CA VAL A 11 -6.81 6.69 -16.30
C VAL A 11 -6.86 5.58 -15.25
N VAL A 12 -6.64 5.91 -13.97
CA VAL A 12 -6.76 4.93 -12.87
C VAL A 12 -8.15 4.32 -12.82
N ALA A 13 -9.21 5.13 -12.91
CA ALA A 13 -10.58 4.65 -12.94
C ALA A 13 -10.84 3.71 -14.13
N LEU A 14 -10.34 4.05 -15.32
CA LEU A 14 -10.45 3.22 -16.52
C LEU A 14 -9.67 1.91 -16.42
N CYS A 15 -8.60 1.85 -15.63
CA CYS A 15 -7.88 0.59 -15.39
C CYS A 15 -8.57 -0.26 -14.32
N TYR A 16 -9.04 0.35 -13.22
CA TYR A 16 -9.51 -0.39 -12.05
C TYR A 16 -10.97 -0.84 -12.17
N PHE A 17 -11.87 0.03 -12.64
CA PHE A 17 -13.30 -0.29 -12.69
C PHE A 17 -13.63 -1.42 -13.66
N PRO A 18 -13.13 -1.46 -14.91
CA PRO A 18 -13.43 -2.56 -15.82
C PRO A 18 -12.91 -3.90 -15.31
N VAL A 19 -11.69 -3.94 -14.77
CA VAL A 19 -11.12 -5.17 -14.19
C VAL A 19 -11.96 -5.66 -13.02
N SER A 20 -12.38 -4.74 -12.13
CA SER A 20 -13.20 -5.08 -10.97
C SER A 20 -14.60 -5.56 -11.37
N PHE A 21 -15.28 -4.86 -12.30
CA PHE A 21 -16.63 -5.21 -12.74
C PHE A 21 -16.66 -6.51 -13.55
N VAL A 22 -15.75 -6.68 -14.52
CA VAL A 22 -15.67 -7.91 -15.31
C VAL A 22 -15.22 -9.09 -14.45
N GLY A 23 -14.24 -8.89 -13.57
CA GLY A 23 -13.78 -9.91 -12.64
C GLY A 23 -14.90 -10.40 -11.72
N TYR A 24 -15.63 -9.48 -11.09
CA TYR A 24 -16.77 -9.84 -10.25
C TYR A 24 -17.92 -10.46 -11.05
N TRP A 25 -18.19 -9.99 -12.27
CA TRP A 25 -19.21 -10.59 -13.13
C TRP A 25 -18.86 -12.03 -13.55
N ALA A 26 -17.58 -12.32 -13.80
CA ALA A 26 -17.12 -13.64 -14.23
C ALA A 26 -17.03 -14.66 -13.08
N PHE A 27 -16.54 -14.25 -11.91
CA PHE A 27 -16.25 -15.16 -10.78
C PHE A 27 -17.22 -15.00 -9.60
N GLY A 28 -18.03 -13.94 -9.57
CA GLY A 28 -18.98 -13.69 -8.49
C GLY A 28 -18.31 -13.70 -7.11
N LYS A 29 -18.90 -14.46 -6.18
CA LYS A 29 -18.43 -14.56 -4.78
C LYS A 29 -17.21 -15.47 -4.59
N THR A 30 -16.76 -16.17 -5.63
CA THR A 30 -15.59 -17.08 -5.54
C THR A 30 -14.29 -16.41 -5.96
N VAL A 31 -14.29 -15.09 -6.17
CA VAL A 31 -13.07 -14.33 -6.49
C VAL A 31 -12.21 -14.17 -5.23
N ASP A 32 -10.95 -14.55 -5.33
CA ASP A 32 -9.94 -14.33 -4.29
C ASP A 32 -9.44 -12.88 -4.33
N SER A 33 -8.78 -12.43 -3.26
CA SER A 33 -8.15 -11.10 -3.20
C SER A 33 -7.11 -10.89 -4.32
N ASP A 34 -6.44 -11.95 -4.74
CA ASP A 34 -5.61 -11.96 -5.96
C ASP A 34 -6.35 -12.71 -7.07
N ILE A 35 -6.80 -11.96 -8.08
CA ILE A 35 -7.54 -12.50 -9.21
C ILE A 35 -6.73 -13.52 -10.03
N LEU A 36 -5.39 -13.45 -10.01
CA LEU A 36 -4.54 -14.40 -10.72
C LEU A 36 -4.57 -15.80 -10.09
N VAL A 37 -4.92 -15.90 -8.80
CA VAL A 37 -5.12 -17.18 -8.10
C VAL A 37 -6.44 -17.82 -8.50
N THR A 38 -7.49 -17.02 -8.70
CA THR A 38 -8.81 -17.51 -9.11
C THR A 38 -8.84 -17.99 -10.58
N LEU A 39 -7.97 -17.44 -11.44
CA LEU A 39 -7.87 -17.87 -12.83
C LEU A 39 -7.26 -19.28 -12.95
N SER A 40 -7.96 -20.21 -13.60
CA SER A 40 -7.48 -21.59 -13.79
C SER A 40 -7.02 -21.92 -15.22
N ARG A 41 -7.49 -21.18 -16.25
CA ARG A 41 -7.13 -21.40 -17.67
C ARG A 41 -7.14 -20.08 -18.46
N PRO A 42 -6.30 -19.94 -19.51
CA PRO A 42 -5.18 -20.81 -19.89
C PRO A 42 -3.92 -20.53 -19.06
N LYS A 43 -3.16 -21.59 -18.71
CA LYS A 43 -2.01 -21.50 -17.80
C LYS A 43 -0.88 -20.58 -18.28
N TRP A 44 -0.63 -20.52 -19.59
CA TRP A 44 0.44 -19.69 -20.16
C TRP A 44 0.20 -18.20 -19.91
N LEU A 45 -1.06 -17.75 -19.98
CA LEU A 45 -1.43 -16.35 -19.80
C LEU A 45 -1.30 -15.94 -18.32
N ILE A 46 -1.68 -16.84 -17.40
CA ILE A 46 -1.52 -16.64 -15.96
C ILE A 46 -0.03 -16.58 -15.59
N ALA A 47 0.79 -17.44 -16.18
CA ALA A 47 2.24 -17.41 -15.97
C ALA A 47 2.87 -16.12 -16.48
N LEU A 48 2.45 -15.63 -17.66
CA LEU A 48 2.89 -14.36 -18.20
C LEU A 48 2.49 -13.18 -17.30
N ALA A 49 1.24 -13.14 -16.84
CA ALA A 49 0.75 -12.10 -15.94
C ALA A 49 1.53 -12.06 -14.62
N ASN A 50 1.78 -13.23 -14.01
CA ASN A 50 2.63 -13.35 -12.82
C ASN A 50 4.07 -12.87 -13.08
N MET A 51 4.66 -13.21 -14.24
CA MET A 51 6.00 -12.73 -14.61
C MET A 51 6.04 -11.20 -14.73
N MET A 52 5.03 -10.59 -15.33
CA MET A 52 4.92 -9.12 -15.42
C MET A 52 4.81 -8.48 -14.03
N ALA A 53 4.00 -9.06 -13.13
CA ALA A 53 3.88 -8.61 -11.76
C ALA A 53 5.22 -8.68 -11.01
N VAL A 54 5.98 -9.77 -11.17
CA VAL A 54 7.32 -9.92 -10.57
C VAL A 54 8.29 -8.85 -11.07
N ILE A 55 8.38 -8.64 -12.40
CA ILE A 55 9.24 -7.62 -12.99
C ILE A 55 8.87 -6.22 -12.46
N HIS A 56 7.57 -5.91 -12.42
CA HIS A 56 7.07 -4.64 -11.88
C HIS A 56 7.45 -4.45 -10.41
N VAL A 57 7.22 -5.45 -9.56
CA VAL A 57 7.49 -5.36 -8.11
C VAL A 57 8.99 -5.24 -7.83
N ILE A 58 9.85 -5.94 -8.58
CA ILE A 58 11.31 -5.79 -8.46
C ILE A 58 11.72 -4.34 -8.73
N GLY A 59 11.21 -3.74 -9.82
CA GLY A 59 11.51 -2.34 -10.16
C GLY A 59 10.99 -1.35 -9.11
N SER A 60 9.72 -1.52 -8.72
CA SER A 60 9.08 -0.67 -7.70
C SER A 60 9.80 -0.75 -6.35
N TYR A 61 10.23 -1.94 -5.92
CA TYR A 61 10.98 -2.13 -4.67
C TYR A 61 12.26 -1.29 -4.65
N GLN A 62 13.03 -1.26 -5.75
CA GLN A 62 14.26 -0.46 -5.79
C GLN A 62 13.98 1.03 -5.60
N ILE A 63 12.94 1.55 -6.24
CA ILE A 63 12.56 2.97 -6.15
C ILE A 63 12.09 3.32 -4.72
N TYR A 64 11.24 2.48 -4.14
CA TYR A 64 10.69 2.72 -2.78
C TYR A 64 11.72 2.47 -1.66
N ALA A 65 12.69 1.57 -1.86
CA ALA A 65 13.70 1.27 -0.85
C ALA A 65 14.78 2.35 -0.75
N MET A 66 15.05 3.12 -1.83
CA MET A 66 16.10 4.14 -1.82
C MET A 66 15.97 5.19 -0.70
N PRO A 67 14.80 5.84 -0.49
CA PRO A 67 14.65 6.80 0.60
C PRO A 67 14.83 6.15 1.98
N VAL A 68 14.40 4.89 2.14
CA VAL A 68 14.57 4.15 3.39
C VAL A 68 16.04 3.87 3.67
N PHE A 69 16.79 3.45 2.65
CA PHE A 69 18.23 3.24 2.76
C PHE A 69 18.97 4.53 3.12
N ASP A 70 18.58 5.66 2.52
CA ASP A 70 19.20 6.95 2.81
C ASP A 70 18.90 7.41 4.25
N MET A 71 17.66 7.20 4.72
CA MET A 71 17.28 7.46 6.11
C MET A 71 18.07 6.58 7.09
N MET A 72 18.20 5.28 6.80
CA MET A 72 18.99 4.36 7.62
C MET A 72 20.46 4.78 7.67
N GLU A 73 21.09 5.02 6.51
CA GLU A 73 22.49 5.46 6.43
C GLU A 73 22.69 6.77 7.21
N THR A 74 21.77 7.72 7.08
CA THR A 74 21.79 8.98 7.84
C THR A 74 21.77 8.73 9.35
N VAL A 75 20.92 7.83 9.84
CA VAL A 75 20.86 7.50 11.28
C VAL A 75 22.14 6.80 11.73
N LEU A 76 22.66 5.84 10.96
CA LEU A 76 23.87 5.10 11.30
C LEU A 76 25.11 6.01 11.34
N VAL A 77 25.23 6.94 10.40
CA VAL A 77 26.38 7.85 10.33
C VAL A 77 26.24 9.01 11.33
N LYS A 78 25.11 9.71 11.34
CA LYS A 78 24.97 10.94 12.16
C LYS A 78 24.67 10.65 13.63
N LYS A 79 23.86 9.63 13.92
CA LYS A 79 23.41 9.33 15.29
C LYS A 79 24.28 8.28 15.96
N LEU A 80 24.64 7.22 15.24
CA LEU A 80 25.45 6.10 15.77
C LEU A 80 26.96 6.26 15.49
N ARG A 81 27.38 7.31 14.77
CA ARG A 81 28.79 7.66 14.49
C ARG A 81 29.59 6.54 13.80
N PHE A 82 28.94 5.71 12.98
CA PHE A 82 29.65 4.76 12.14
C PHE A 82 30.42 5.45 11.01
N PRO A 83 31.60 4.95 10.61
CA PRO A 83 32.34 5.51 9.50
C PRO A 83 31.56 5.31 8.19
N PRO A 84 31.33 6.37 7.41
CA PRO A 84 30.68 6.24 6.12
C PRO A 84 31.57 5.44 5.17
N GLY A 85 31.00 4.46 4.49
CA GLY A 85 31.76 3.59 3.60
C GLY A 85 30.88 2.57 2.88
N LEU A 86 31.48 1.93 1.87
CA LEU A 86 30.81 0.92 1.05
C LEU A 86 30.40 -0.30 1.90
N THR A 87 31.20 -0.66 2.90
CA THR A 87 30.91 -1.73 3.86
C THR A 87 29.66 -1.43 4.70
N LEU A 88 29.54 -0.23 5.27
CA LEU A 88 28.37 0.19 6.05
C LEU A 88 27.10 0.13 5.19
N ARG A 89 27.18 0.62 3.95
CA ARG A 89 26.05 0.61 3.01
C ARG A 89 25.63 -0.81 2.63
N LEU A 90 26.58 -1.69 2.33
CA LEU A 90 26.29 -3.09 2.01
C LEU A 90 25.64 -3.80 3.20
N ILE A 91 26.19 -3.64 4.40
CA ILE A 91 25.65 -4.25 5.62
C ILE A 91 24.24 -3.70 5.91
N ALA A 92 24.06 -2.38 5.90
CA ALA A 92 22.76 -1.78 6.21
C ALA A 92 21.66 -2.23 5.23
N ARG A 93 21.97 -2.29 3.93
CA ARG A 93 21.04 -2.74 2.90
C ARG A 93 20.75 -4.23 2.99
N THR A 94 21.77 -5.07 3.16
CA THR A 94 21.57 -6.53 3.29
C THR A 94 20.77 -6.89 4.52
N VAL A 95 21.04 -6.25 5.66
CA VAL A 95 20.26 -6.42 6.90
C VAL A 95 18.81 -5.99 6.69
N TYR A 96 18.56 -4.85 6.03
CA TYR A 96 17.20 -4.42 5.73
C TYR A 96 16.46 -5.42 4.83
N VAL A 97 17.10 -5.85 3.73
CA VAL A 97 16.49 -6.81 2.80
C VAL A 97 16.21 -8.13 3.53
N ALA A 98 17.19 -8.66 4.27
CA ALA A 98 17.03 -9.89 5.05
C ALA A 98 15.90 -9.77 6.09
N PHE A 99 15.79 -8.64 6.78
CA PHE A 99 14.72 -8.37 7.73
C PHE A 99 13.35 -8.32 7.05
N THR A 100 13.22 -7.59 5.93
CA THR A 100 11.95 -7.54 5.18
C THR A 100 11.57 -8.89 4.60
N MET A 101 12.54 -9.69 4.15
CA MET A 101 12.32 -11.07 3.68
C MET A 101 11.85 -11.97 4.83
N PHE A 102 12.47 -11.87 6.00
CA PHE A 102 12.07 -12.61 7.18
C PHE A 102 10.61 -12.30 7.57
N ILE A 103 10.24 -11.01 7.59
CA ILE A 103 8.84 -10.60 7.86
C ILE A 103 7.90 -11.16 6.79
N ALA A 104 8.26 -11.08 5.51
CA ALA A 104 7.42 -11.54 4.41
C ALA A 104 7.14 -13.05 4.50
N ILE A 105 8.12 -13.86 4.91
CA ILE A 105 7.96 -15.30 5.12
C ILE A 105 7.12 -15.59 6.38
N THR A 106 7.32 -14.81 7.45
CA THR A 106 6.65 -14.98 8.75
C THR A 106 5.17 -14.59 8.70
N PHE A 107 4.81 -13.57 7.92
CA PHE A 107 3.44 -13.05 7.85
C PHE A 107 2.98 -12.91 6.38
N PRO A 108 2.64 -14.01 5.70
CA PRO A 108 2.23 -13.99 4.28
C PRO A 108 0.76 -13.55 4.09
N PHE A 109 0.25 -12.63 4.91
CA PHE A 109 -1.14 -12.16 4.89
C PHE A 109 -1.26 -10.83 4.16
N PHE A 110 -1.00 -10.84 2.85
CA PHE A 110 -0.92 -9.62 2.05
C PHE A 110 -2.17 -8.73 2.15
N ASP A 111 -3.37 -9.30 1.99
CA ASP A 111 -4.63 -8.55 2.05
C ASP A 111 -4.89 -7.88 3.40
N GLY A 112 -4.63 -8.62 4.50
CA GLY A 112 -4.77 -8.12 5.86
C GLY A 112 -3.77 -6.99 6.17
N LEU A 113 -2.51 -7.15 5.75
CA LEU A 113 -1.47 -6.14 5.91
C LEU A 113 -1.76 -4.90 5.06
N LEU A 114 -2.21 -5.08 3.81
CA LEU A 114 -2.57 -3.98 2.91
C LEU A 114 -3.74 -3.16 3.48
N SER A 115 -4.78 -3.84 3.97
CA SER A 115 -5.92 -3.18 4.62
C SER A 115 -5.51 -2.45 5.91
N PHE A 116 -4.63 -3.07 6.71
CA PHE A 116 -4.13 -2.48 7.95
C PHE A 116 -3.30 -1.21 7.71
N PHE A 117 -2.22 -1.30 6.94
CA PHE A 117 -1.36 -0.15 6.67
C PHE A 117 -2.02 0.88 5.75
N GLY A 118 -2.91 0.45 4.86
CA GLY A 118 -3.78 1.32 4.05
C GLY A 118 -4.65 2.22 4.92
N GLY A 119 -5.33 1.64 5.91
CA GLY A 119 -6.10 2.41 6.87
C GLY A 119 -5.22 3.26 7.80
N PHE A 120 -4.23 2.64 8.43
CA PHE A 120 -3.47 3.27 9.51
C PHE A 120 -2.52 4.38 9.01
N ALA A 121 -1.81 4.17 7.90
CA ALA A 121 -0.81 5.10 7.40
C ALA A 121 -1.33 5.94 6.23
N PHE A 122 -1.96 5.33 5.23
CA PHE A 122 -2.40 6.07 4.03
C PHE A 122 -3.65 6.92 4.25
N ALA A 123 -4.61 6.47 5.07
CA ALA A 123 -5.80 7.28 5.37
C ALA A 123 -5.45 8.66 5.98
N PRO A 124 -4.56 8.76 6.97
CA PRO A 124 -4.07 10.05 7.47
C PRO A 124 -3.42 10.92 6.42
N THR A 125 -2.41 10.38 5.74
CA THR A 125 -1.53 11.17 4.88
C THR A 125 -2.24 11.69 3.64
N THR A 126 -3.27 10.98 3.19
CA THR A 126 -3.94 11.27 1.91
C THR A 126 -5.31 11.94 2.10
N TYR A 127 -6.12 11.48 3.06
CA TYR A 127 -7.52 11.92 3.15
C TYR A 127 -7.75 13.03 4.17
N PHE A 128 -7.25 12.90 5.41
CA PHE A 128 -7.61 13.86 6.46
C PHE A 128 -6.54 14.92 6.73
N LEU A 129 -5.24 14.59 6.76
CA LEU A 129 -4.20 15.57 7.07
C LEU A 129 -4.16 16.73 6.07
N PRO A 130 -4.15 16.50 4.74
CA PRO A 130 -4.14 17.60 3.77
C PRO A 130 -5.39 18.47 3.87
N CYS A 131 -6.56 17.87 4.13
CA CYS A 131 -7.82 18.59 4.28
C CYS A 131 -7.82 19.48 5.54
N ILE A 132 -7.32 18.98 6.68
CA ILE A 132 -7.17 19.78 7.90
C ILE A 132 -6.19 20.92 7.68
N MET A 133 -5.03 20.65 7.08
CA MET A 133 -4.03 21.67 6.75
C MET A 133 -4.62 22.75 5.84
N TRP A 134 -5.36 22.36 4.81
CA TRP A 134 -5.99 23.31 3.87
C TRP A 134 -7.05 24.17 4.56
N LEU A 135 -7.91 23.59 5.39
CA LEU A 135 -8.90 24.32 6.19
C LEU A 135 -8.25 25.31 7.17
N ALA A 136 -7.14 24.91 7.81
CA ALA A 136 -6.42 25.75 8.76
C ALA A 136 -5.69 26.94 8.10
N ILE A 137 -5.10 26.72 6.93
CA ILE A 137 -4.33 27.75 6.19
C ILE A 137 -5.26 28.70 5.44
N TYR A 138 -6.17 28.16 4.62
CA TYR A 138 -6.93 28.97 3.65
C TYR A 138 -8.23 29.53 4.23
N LYS A 139 -8.74 28.98 5.34
CA LYS A 139 -9.95 29.42 6.07
C LYS A 139 -11.11 29.78 5.12
N PRO A 140 -11.58 28.83 4.29
CA PRO A 140 -12.66 29.09 3.33
C PRO A 140 -13.95 29.53 4.03
N LYS A 141 -14.83 30.22 3.31
CA LYS A 141 -16.15 30.61 3.83
C LYS A 141 -16.90 29.38 4.36
N ARG A 142 -17.40 29.49 5.61
CA ARG A 142 -18.22 28.45 6.23
C ARG A 142 -19.43 28.18 5.33
N PHE A 143 -19.76 26.90 5.14
CA PHE A 143 -20.81 26.41 4.22
C PHE A 143 -20.53 26.53 2.71
N SER A 144 -19.30 26.83 2.29
CA SER A 144 -18.92 26.65 0.89
C SER A 144 -18.82 25.17 0.51
N LEU A 145 -19.04 24.83 -0.76
CA LEU A 145 -18.86 23.47 -1.28
C LEU A 145 -17.48 22.89 -0.93
N SER A 146 -16.42 23.70 -1.05
CA SER A 146 -15.06 23.27 -0.67
C SER A 146 -14.94 22.99 0.83
N TRP A 147 -15.65 23.72 1.68
CA TRP A 147 -15.64 23.48 3.12
C TRP A 147 -16.33 22.15 3.47
N PHE A 148 -17.47 21.87 2.85
CA PHE A 148 -18.19 20.61 3.05
C PHE A 148 -17.42 19.41 2.51
N ALA A 149 -16.83 19.52 1.31
CA ALA A 149 -16.02 18.46 0.72
C ALA A 149 -14.81 18.07 1.60
N ASN A 150 -14.09 19.05 2.14
CA ASN A 150 -12.96 18.77 3.04
C ASN A 150 -13.42 18.10 4.35
N TRP A 151 -14.55 18.52 4.92
CA TRP A 151 -15.10 17.86 6.11
C TRP A 151 -15.53 16.42 5.85
N ILE A 152 -16.16 16.14 4.71
CA ILE A 152 -16.46 14.75 4.30
C ILE A 152 -15.18 13.93 4.19
N CYS A 153 -14.15 14.44 3.51
CA CYS A 153 -12.87 13.75 3.38
C CYS A 153 -12.23 13.44 4.74
N ILE A 154 -12.33 14.36 5.70
CA ILE A 154 -11.83 14.16 7.06
C ILE A 154 -12.62 13.05 7.76
N ILE A 155 -13.95 13.12 7.76
CA ILE A 155 -14.80 12.13 8.43
C ILE A 155 -14.58 10.74 7.83
N LEU A 156 -14.61 10.63 6.49
CA LEU A 156 -14.36 9.38 5.80
C LEU A 156 -12.93 8.87 6.06
N GLY A 157 -11.92 9.74 6.02
CA GLY A 157 -10.54 9.39 6.30
C GLY A 157 -10.34 8.84 7.72
N VAL A 158 -10.98 9.46 8.72
CA VAL A 158 -10.94 8.98 10.11
C VAL A 158 -11.68 7.65 10.25
N LEU A 159 -12.84 7.49 9.61
CA LEU A 159 -13.56 6.21 9.60
C LEU A 159 -12.71 5.10 8.98
N LEU A 160 -12.05 5.36 7.84
CA LEU A 160 -11.13 4.41 7.21
C LEU A 160 -9.94 4.07 8.11
N MET A 161 -9.37 5.06 8.80
CA MET A 161 -8.27 4.86 9.74
C MET A 161 -8.64 3.95 10.91
N VAL A 162 -9.91 3.92 11.33
CA VAL A 162 -10.36 3.02 12.41
C VAL A 162 -10.81 1.67 11.85
N LEU A 163 -11.69 1.67 10.85
CA LEU A 163 -12.35 0.45 10.37
C LEU A 163 -11.41 -0.47 9.58
N ALA A 164 -10.54 0.08 8.72
CA ALA A 164 -9.68 -0.75 7.88
C ALA A 164 -8.60 -1.50 8.69
N PRO A 165 -7.95 -0.92 9.71
CA PRO A 165 -7.06 -1.67 10.59
C PRO A 165 -7.75 -2.75 11.40
N ILE A 166 -8.98 -2.50 11.89
CA ILE A 166 -9.77 -3.54 12.59
C ILE A 166 -10.08 -4.70 11.64
N GLY A 167 -10.51 -4.40 10.41
CA GLY A 167 -10.78 -5.42 9.38
C GLY A 167 -9.52 -6.21 9.00
N GLY A 168 -8.40 -5.51 8.79
CA GLY A 168 -7.11 -6.11 8.47
C GLY A 168 -6.59 -7.02 9.59
N LEU A 169 -6.63 -6.56 10.84
CA LEU A 169 -6.27 -7.37 12.01
C LEU A 169 -7.16 -8.60 12.15
N ARG A 170 -8.47 -8.44 11.98
CA ARG A 170 -9.41 -9.58 12.00
C ARG A 170 -9.05 -10.59 10.93
N ASN A 171 -8.74 -10.14 9.71
CA ASN A 171 -8.35 -11.03 8.62
C ASN A 171 -7.05 -11.78 8.95
N ILE A 172 -6.03 -11.07 9.43
CA ILE A 172 -4.76 -11.66 9.89
C ILE A 172 -5.00 -12.72 10.98
N ILE A 173 -5.83 -12.43 11.99
CA ILE A 173 -6.12 -13.38 13.08
C ILE A 173 -6.82 -14.64 12.55
N ILE A 174 -7.76 -14.50 11.61
CA ILE A 174 -8.47 -15.65 11.03
C ILE A 174 -7.51 -16.49 10.20
N SER A 175 -6.73 -15.85 9.31
CA SER A 175 -5.76 -16.55 8.46
C SER A 175 -4.63 -17.19 9.27
N ALA A 176 -4.17 -16.54 10.35
CA ALA A 176 -3.13 -17.06 11.23
C ALA A 176 -3.56 -18.32 12.00
N LYS A 177 -4.85 -18.46 12.34
CA LYS A 177 -5.36 -19.68 13.00
C LYS A 177 -5.23 -20.94 12.14
N THR A 178 -5.32 -20.77 10.82
CA THR A 178 -5.22 -21.85 9.84
C THR A 178 -3.81 -22.01 9.28
N TYR A 179 -2.89 -21.10 9.61
CA TYR A 179 -1.54 -21.08 9.07
C TYR A 179 -0.59 -21.92 9.93
N HIS A 180 -0.07 -23.00 9.34
CA HIS A 180 0.99 -23.79 9.95
C HIS A 180 2.35 -23.23 9.50
N PHE A 181 3.08 -22.67 10.45
CA PHE A 181 4.27 -21.85 10.23
C PHE A 181 5.47 -22.64 9.64
N TYR A 182 5.54 -23.94 9.90
CA TYR A 182 6.55 -24.87 9.39
C TYR A 182 5.93 -26.27 9.23
N GLN A 183 5.50 -26.61 8.00
CA GLN A 183 5.25 -27.98 7.57
C GLN A 183 5.92 -28.20 6.21
#